data_AF-A0A7K4FKP5-F1
#
_entry.id   AF-A0A7K4FKP5-F1
#
_cell.length_a   1.000
_cell.length_b   1.000
_cell.length_c   1.000
_cell.angle_alpha   90.00
_cell.angle_beta   90.00
_cell.angle_gamma   90.00
#
_symmetry.space_group_name_H-M   'P 1'
#
loop_
_entity.id
_entity.type
_entity.pdbx_description
1 polymer ?
#
loop_
_entity_poly.entity_id
_entity_poly.type
_entity_poly.pdbx_seq_one_letter_code
_entity_poly.pdbx_strand_id
1 'polypeptide(L)'
;EASWDGIPIHGYIDRIDRAPGGGLAVLDYKTSRELRSEDARESDQLSLYQVLVEKNYSDPVEELTLYHLRSLTPLRVSQRPKETLELLYDRLGVVTDGIRAQAFDPTPGRQCARCEFQSRCPEFRTVPATEQERLRTLVDRFAQLRGEEERVAVELERTAEELHRSAVDLGVHRVPGSGAIAIRHKEESWQYPPERIGPILQRAGIRDRLTSGRPEEVRRIVRDPSIDPEIRRRVADAGTRRVKWYWELEESSRAD
;
A
#
# COMPACT_ATOMS: atom_id res chain seq x y z
N GLU A 1 10.35 -24.32 19.43
CA GLU A 1 9.46 -23.38 20.15
C GLU A 1 10.31 -22.22 20.66
N ALA A 2 9.73 -21.04 20.83
CA ALA A 2 10.38 -19.91 21.49
C ALA A 2 9.33 -18.98 22.11
N SER A 3 9.75 -18.11 23.02
CA SER A 3 8.96 -16.94 23.42
C SER A 3 9.58 -15.70 22.77
N TRP A 4 8.76 -14.96 22.00
CA TRP A 4 9.11 -13.63 21.51
C TRP A 4 8.38 -12.62 22.39
N ASP A 5 9.09 -12.08 23.38
CA ASP A 5 8.61 -11.03 24.29
C ASP A 5 7.20 -11.32 24.84
N GLY A 6 7.00 -12.53 25.37
CA GLY A 6 5.73 -12.98 25.97
C GLY A 6 4.74 -13.62 24.99
N ILE A 7 4.99 -13.56 23.68
CA ILE A 7 4.20 -14.28 22.68
C ILE A 7 4.83 -15.67 22.45
N PRO A 8 4.12 -16.78 22.74
CA PRO A 8 4.63 -18.10 22.44
C PRO A 8 4.58 -18.35 20.93
N ILE A 9 5.69 -18.82 20.37
CA ILE A 9 5.82 -19.13 18.94
C ILE A 9 6.26 -20.58 18.79
N HIS A 10 5.48 -21.32 18.03
CA HIS A 10 5.74 -22.71 17.71
C HIS A 10 5.66 -22.90 16.20
N GLY A 11 6.63 -23.63 15.64
CA GLY A 11 6.71 -23.87 14.21
C GLY A 11 7.69 -24.99 13.89
N TYR A 12 7.51 -25.59 12.72
CA TYR A 12 8.41 -26.58 12.14
C TYR A 12 9.06 -25.97 10.92
N ILE A 13 10.39 -25.91 10.93
CA ILE A 13 11.16 -25.36 9.83
C ILE A 13 11.55 -26.51 8.91
N ASP A 14 11.28 -26.38 7.61
CA ASP A 14 11.54 -27.46 6.65
C ASP A 14 13.02 -27.85 6.60
N ARG A 15 13.91 -26.84 6.53
CA ARG A 15 15.35 -27.05 6.47
C ARG A 15 16.15 -25.85 6.94
N ILE A 16 17.24 -26.12 7.67
CA ILE A 16 18.26 -25.14 8.07
C ILE A 16 19.61 -25.66 7.55
N ASP A 17 20.32 -24.83 6.80
CA ASP A 17 21.66 -25.09 6.28
C ASP A 17 22.68 -24.09 6.85
N ARG A 18 23.97 -24.35 6.67
CA ARG A 18 25.01 -23.33 6.85
C ARG A 18 25.07 -22.41 5.64
N ALA A 19 25.02 -21.11 5.88
CA ALA A 19 25.23 -20.09 4.86
C ALA A 19 26.74 -19.94 4.54
N PRO A 20 27.11 -19.46 3.35
CA PRO A 20 28.51 -19.23 2.98
C PRO A 20 29.27 -18.26 3.91
N GLY A 21 28.57 -17.33 4.57
CA GLY A 21 29.15 -16.39 5.53
C GLY A 21 29.45 -17.00 6.91
N GLY A 22 29.02 -18.24 7.15
CA GLY A 22 29.21 -18.96 8.41
C GLY A 22 27.96 -18.99 9.30
N GLY A 23 26.99 -18.09 9.07
CA GLY A 23 25.68 -18.12 9.70
C GLY A 23 24.74 -19.21 9.15
N LEU A 24 23.45 -19.01 9.34
CA LEU A 24 22.40 -19.97 8.99
C LEU A 24 21.58 -19.52 7.78
N ALA A 25 21.20 -20.48 6.94
CA ALA A 25 20.25 -20.29 5.86
C ALA A 25 18.98 -21.09 6.16
N VAL A 26 17.82 -20.44 6.11
CA VAL A 26 16.52 -21.06 6.36
C VAL A 26 15.78 -21.25 5.05
N LEU A 27 15.26 -22.46 4.83
CA LEU A 27 14.54 -22.80 3.62
C LEU A 27 13.13 -23.30 3.97
N ASP A 28 12.17 -22.88 3.16
CA ASP A 28 10.78 -23.35 3.18
C ASP A 28 10.41 -23.81 1.77
N TYR A 29 9.97 -25.07 1.67
CA TYR A 29 9.63 -25.71 0.41
C TYR A 29 8.18 -25.45 0.06
N LYS A 30 7.94 -24.88 -1.13
CA LYS A 30 6.60 -24.64 -1.64
C LYS A 30 6.32 -25.47 -2.88
N THR A 31 5.17 -26.13 -2.84
CA THR A 31 4.60 -26.90 -3.97
C THR A 31 3.41 -26.18 -4.62
N SER A 32 3.09 -24.95 -4.22
CA SER A 32 1.87 -24.23 -4.61
C SER A 32 1.96 -23.57 -5.99
N ARG A 33 1.16 -22.50 -6.21
CA ARG A 33 1.28 -21.58 -7.37
C ARG A 33 2.72 -21.11 -7.57
N GLU A 34 3.03 -20.65 -8.78
CA GLU A 34 4.29 -19.94 -9.03
C GLU A 34 4.48 -18.79 -8.03
N LEU A 35 5.72 -18.70 -7.55
CA LEU A 35 6.13 -17.70 -6.59
C LEU A 35 6.92 -16.60 -7.31
N ARG A 36 6.73 -15.37 -6.85
CA ARG A 36 7.49 -14.20 -7.28
C ARG A 36 8.45 -13.78 -6.18
N SER A 37 9.49 -13.03 -6.52
CA SER A 37 10.47 -12.54 -5.55
C SER A 37 9.84 -11.77 -4.38
N GLU A 38 8.73 -11.06 -4.63
CA GLU A 38 7.97 -10.34 -3.61
C GLU A 38 7.36 -11.29 -2.57
N ASP A 39 6.94 -12.49 -2.97
CA ASP A 39 6.39 -13.49 -2.03
C ASP A 39 7.45 -13.88 -0.98
N ALA A 40 8.73 -13.96 -1.36
CA ALA A 40 9.82 -14.22 -0.41
C ALA A 40 10.19 -12.98 0.41
N ARG A 41 10.15 -11.77 -0.16
CA ARG A 41 10.48 -10.52 0.55
C ARG A 41 9.46 -10.15 1.62
N GLU A 42 8.18 -10.42 1.37
CA GLU A 42 7.06 -10.02 2.24
C GLU A 42 6.52 -11.18 3.09
N SER A 43 7.17 -12.35 3.07
CA SER A 43 6.74 -13.51 3.83
C SER A 43 6.88 -13.29 5.34
N ASP A 44 5.74 -13.19 6.03
CA ASP A 44 5.66 -13.23 7.49
C ASP A 44 6.10 -14.60 8.03
N GLN A 45 5.88 -15.70 7.29
CA GLN A 45 6.32 -17.05 7.68
C GLN A 45 7.85 -17.14 7.76
N LEU A 46 8.57 -16.64 6.77
CA LEU A 46 10.04 -16.61 6.80
C LEU A 46 10.57 -15.71 7.93
N SER A 47 9.88 -14.62 8.21
CA SER A 47 10.21 -13.71 9.31
C SER A 47 10.05 -14.39 10.68
N LEU A 48 8.98 -15.16 10.86
CA LEU A 48 8.77 -15.99 12.05
C LEU A 48 9.83 -17.09 12.19
N TYR A 49 10.23 -17.71 11.07
CA TYR A 49 11.30 -18.71 11.09
C TYR A 49 12.63 -18.10 11.48
N GLN A 50 12.98 -16.91 10.99
CA GLN A 50 14.18 -16.21 11.43
C GLN A 50 14.19 -16.05 12.96
N VAL A 51 13.11 -15.52 13.53
CA VAL A 51 12.98 -15.34 14.99
C VAL A 51 13.11 -16.68 15.72
N LEU A 52 12.43 -17.73 15.24
CA LEU A 52 12.53 -19.05 15.85
C LEU A 52 13.96 -19.60 15.83
N VAL A 53 14.68 -19.44 14.72
CA VAL A 53 16.06 -19.90 14.58
C VAL A 53 16.99 -19.10 15.50
N GLU A 54 16.95 -17.78 15.44
CA GLU A 54 17.83 -16.93 16.25
C GLU A 54 17.56 -17.03 17.76
N LYS A 55 16.36 -17.47 18.17
CA LYS A 55 16.05 -17.78 19.58
C LYS A 55 16.55 -19.15 20.03
N ASN A 56 16.81 -20.08 19.12
CA ASN A 56 17.18 -21.47 19.43
C ASN A 56 18.64 -21.81 19.06
N TYR A 57 19.27 -21.02 18.19
CA TYR A 57 20.64 -21.22 17.73
C TYR A 57 21.48 -19.96 18.00
N SER A 58 22.78 -20.13 18.25
CA SER A 58 23.70 -19.01 18.50
C SER A 58 24.11 -18.26 17.24
N ASP A 59 24.08 -18.94 16.09
CA ASP A 59 24.51 -18.39 14.81
C ASP A 59 23.36 -17.55 14.21
N PRO A 60 23.64 -16.35 13.64
CA PRO A 60 22.61 -15.51 13.05
C PRO A 60 22.08 -16.11 11.75
N VAL A 61 20.84 -15.77 11.38
CA VAL A 61 20.32 -16.09 10.05
C VAL A 61 20.87 -15.07 9.06
N GLU A 62 21.42 -15.54 7.93
CA GLU A 62 21.94 -14.68 6.87
C GLU A 62 21.01 -14.67 5.65
N GLU A 63 20.37 -15.81 5.37
CA GLU A 63 19.55 -16.03 4.17
C GLU A 63 18.23 -16.72 4.52
N LEU A 64 17.16 -16.25 3.90
CA LEU A 64 15.83 -16.84 3.93
C LEU A 64 15.43 -17.22 2.50
N THR A 65 14.92 -18.42 2.31
CA THR A 65 14.59 -18.93 0.97
C THR A 65 13.20 -19.53 0.94
N LEU A 66 12.36 -19.07 -0.01
CA LEU A 66 11.25 -19.89 -0.50
C LEU A 66 11.74 -20.70 -1.70
N TYR A 67 11.73 -22.02 -1.58
CA TYR A 67 12.14 -22.91 -2.66
C TYR A 67 10.91 -23.48 -3.36
N HIS A 68 10.66 -23.08 -4.60
CA HIS A 68 9.54 -23.59 -5.38
C HIS A 68 9.92 -24.92 -6.04
N LEU A 69 9.38 -26.02 -5.53
CA LEU A 69 9.76 -27.37 -5.94
C LEU A 69 9.39 -27.67 -7.40
N ARG A 70 8.27 -27.14 -7.91
CA ARG A 70 7.82 -27.46 -9.29
C ARG A 70 8.72 -26.83 -10.36
N SER A 71 9.18 -25.61 -10.13
CA SER A 71 10.07 -24.89 -11.07
C SER A 71 11.55 -24.97 -10.68
N LEU A 72 11.88 -25.70 -9.60
CA LEU A 72 13.22 -25.81 -9.02
C LEU A 72 13.87 -24.44 -8.78
N THR A 73 13.06 -23.45 -8.40
CA THR A 73 13.50 -22.04 -8.31
C THR A 73 13.65 -21.63 -6.85
N PRO A 74 14.86 -21.26 -6.41
CA PRO A 74 15.07 -20.65 -5.11
C PRO A 74 14.80 -19.14 -5.17
N LEU A 75 13.89 -18.65 -4.33
CA LEU A 75 13.66 -17.23 -4.10
C LEU A 75 14.33 -16.83 -2.79
N ARG A 76 15.58 -16.38 -2.91
CA ARG A 76 16.45 -16.01 -1.79
C ARG A 76 16.30 -14.55 -1.44
N VAL A 77 16.26 -14.25 -0.15
CA VAL A 77 16.28 -12.90 0.41
C VAL A 77 17.21 -12.88 1.62
N SER A 78 17.77 -11.73 1.95
CA SER A 78 18.54 -11.57 3.18
C SER A 78 17.64 -11.72 4.40
N GLN A 79 18.27 -11.88 5.57
CA GLN A 79 17.60 -11.71 6.86
C GLN A 79 16.74 -10.44 6.91
N ARG A 80 15.67 -10.51 7.71
CA ARG A 80 14.78 -9.40 8.01
C ARG A 80 15.50 -8.36 8.88
N PRO A 81 15.41 -7.08 8.51
CA PRO A 81 15.81 -5.99 9.41
C PRO A 81 14.99 -6.04 10.71
N LYS A 82 15.58 -5.54 11.78
CA LYS A 82 14.96 -5.48 13.11
C LYS A 82 13.62 -4.76 13.08
N GLU A 83 13.54 -3.66 12.34
CA GLU A 83 12.34 -2.83 12.20
C GLU A 83 11.19 -3.62 11.56
N THR A 84 11.49 -4.48 10.58
CA THR A 84 10.49 -5.36 9.96
C THR A 84 9.98 -6.41 10.94
N LEU A 85 10.86 -6.94 11.80
CA LEU A 85 10.48 -7.88 12.84
C LEU A 85 9.65 -7.20 13.94
N GLU A 86 9.97 -5.96 14.33
CA GLU A 86 9.18 -5.17 15.27
C GLU A 86 7.76 -4.91 14.74
N LEU A 87 7.62 -4.52 13.47
CA LEU A 87 6.30 -4.36 12.83
C LEU A 87 5.50 -5.66 12.75
N LEU A 88 6.17 -6.82 12.59
CA LEU A 88 5.52 -8.11 12.66
C LEU A 88 5.09 -8.44 14.09
N TYR A 89 5.92 -8.16 15.08
CA TYR A 89 5.60 -8.35 16.50
C TYR A 89 4.36 -7.54 16.90
N ASP A 90 4.27 -6.26 16.52
CA ASP A 90 3.10 -5.43 16.80
C ASP A 90 1.82 -6.01 16.19
N ARG A 91 1.89 -6.47 14.93
CA ARG A 91 0.77 -7.15 14.25
C ARG A 91 0.37 -8.44 14.97
N LEU A 92 1.34 -9.23 15.43
CA LEU A 92 1.08 -10.45 16.21
C LEU A 92 0.45 -10.12 17.57
N GLY A 93 0.86 -9.03 18.22
CA GLY A 93 0.24 -8.53 19.44
C GLY A 93 -1.27 -8.33 19.24
N VAL A 94 -1.65 -7.55 18.22
CA VAL A 94 -3.06 -7.32 17.87
C VAL A 94 -3.81 -8.63 17.60
N VAL A 95 -3.21 -9.56 16.84
CA VAL A 95 -3.83 -10.86 16.54
C VAL A 95 -4.01 -11.70 17.81
N THR A 96 -2.99 -11.77 18.67
CA THR A 96 -3.04 -12.58 19.90
C THR A 96 -4.03 -12.03 20.92
N ASP A 97 -4.12 -10.70 21.06
CA ASP A 97 -5.12 -10.07 21.91
C ASP A 97 -6.54 -10.26 21.36
N GLY A 98 -6.71 -10.19 20.03
CA GLY A 98 -7.97 -10.53 19.38
C GLY A 98 -8.40 -11.98 19.65
N ILE A 99 -7.48 -12.94 19.53
CA ILE A 99 -7.74 -14.36 19.85
C ILE A 99 -8.15 -14.52 21.32
N ARG A 100 -7.44 -13.88 22.26
CA ARG A 100 -7.76 -13.93 23.70
C ARG A 100 -9.12 -13.31 24.02
N ALA A 101 -9.46 -12.23 23.35
CA ALA A 101 -10.75 -11.55 23.47
C ALA A 101 -11.89 -12.26 22.70
N GLN A 102 -11.60 -13.37 22.01
CA GLN A 102 -12.53 -14.08 21.14
C GLN A 102 -13.13 -13.19 20.02
N ALA A 103 -12.37 -12.18 19.58
CA ALA A 103 -12.74 -11.28 18.50
C ALA A 103 -12.48 -11.95 17.15
N PHE A 104 -13.47 -12.69 16.65
CA PHE A 104 -13.41 -13.44 15.38
C PHE A 104 -14.35 -12.88 14.32
N ASP A 105 -14.62 -11.57 14.37
CA ASP A 105 -15.47 -10.92 13.39
C ASP A 105 -14.92 -11.15 11.97
N PRO A 106 -15.76 -11.62 11.04
CA PRO A 106 -15.32 -11.89 9.69
C PRO A 106 -14.89 -10.60 9.00
N THR A 107 -13.83 -10.69 8.20
CA THR A 107 -13.35 -9.60 7.35
C THR A 107 -13.49 -10.01 5.88
N PRO A 108 -14.69 -9.88 5.27
CA PRO A 108 -14.93 -10.31 3.90
C PRO A 108 -13.92 -9.71 2.91
N GLY A 109 -13.42 -10.56 2.01
CA GLY A 109 -12.41 -10.18 1.03
C GLY A 109 -12.21 -11.26 -0.04
N ARG A 110 -11.15 -11.12 -0.83
CA ARG A 110 -10.87 -12.04 -1.96
C ARG A 110 -10.68 -13.50 -1.51
N GLN A 111 -10.25 -13.71 -0.27
CA GLN A 111 -10.10 -15.03 0.35
C GLN A 111 -11.43 -15.78 0.51
N CYS A 112 -12.56 -15.07 0.59
CA CYS A 112 -13.86 -15.70 0.82
C CYS A 112 -14.26 -16.69 -0.29
N ALA A 113 -13.83 -16.45 -1.54
CA ALA A 113 -14.10 -17.35 -2.67
C ALA A 113 -13.50 -18.76 -2.51
N ARG A 114 -12.54 -18.92 -1.59
CA ARG A 114 -11.81 -20.18 -1.33
C ARG A 114 -11.93 -20.62 0.14
N CYS A 115 -12.81 -19.98 0.92
CA CYS A 115 -12.90 -20.21 2.35
C CYS A 115 -13.75 -21.45 2.64
N GLU A 116 -13.14 -22.46 3.26
CA GLU A 116 -13.83 -23.71 3.62
C GLU A 116 -14.93 -23.51 4.69
N PHE A 117 -14.89 -22.39 5.42
CA PHE A 117 -15.85 -22.05 6.48
C PHE A 117 -16.99 -21.14 6.01
N GLN A 118 -17.11 -20.89 4.70
CA GLN A 118 -18.12 -19.97 4.14
C GLN A 118 -19.55 -20.32 4.58
N SER A 119 -19.89 -21.61 4.63
CA SER A 119 -21.21 -22.10 5.05
C SER A 119 -21.58 -21.79 6.51
N ARG A 120 -20.59 -21.45 7.35
CA ARG A 120 -20.76 -21.07 8.76
C ARG A 120 -20.56 -19.57 9.00
N CYS A 121 -20.13 -18.82 7.99
CA CYS A 121 -19.82 -17.41 8.12
C CYS A 121 -21.10 -16.56 8.16
N PRO A 122 -21.28 -15.67 9.15
CA PRO A 122 -22.49 -14.86 9.25
C PRO A 122 -22.67 -13.86 8.09
N GLU A 123 -21.60 -13.52 7.39
CA GLU A 123 -21.61 -12.64 6.19
C GLU A 123 -22.13 -13.33 4.93
N PHE A 124 -22.23 -14.67 4.92
CA PHE A 124 -22.65 -15.45 3.76
C PHE A 124 -24.07 -16.02 3.88
N ARG A 125 -24.95 -15.30 4.60
CA ARG A 125 -26.37 -15.64 4.69
C ARG A 125 -27.10 -15.37 3.38
N THR A 126 -28.12 -16.16 3.10
CA THR A 126 -29.00 -15.93 1.95
C THR A 126 -29.91 -14.75 2.19
N VAL A 127 -30.09 -13.91 1.17
CA VAL A 127 -31.10 -12.84 1.18
C VAL A 127 -32.51 -13.46 1.27
N PRO A 128 -33.33 -13.09 2.28
CA PRO A 128 -34.70 -13.56 2.37
C PRO A 128 -35.51 -13.22 1.12
N ALA A 129 -36.33 -14.15 0.64
CA ALA A 129 -37.14 -13.98 -0.58
C ALA A 129 -38.00 -12.70 -0.54
N THR A 130 -38.48 -12.31 0.64
CA THR A 130 -39.29 -11.10 0.86
C THR A 130 -38.54 -9.80 0.59
N GLU A 131 -37.21 -9.78 0.70
CA GLU A 131 -36.39 -8.57 0.48
C GLU A 131 -35.77 -8.51 -0.92
N GLN A 132 -35.86 -9.59 -1.71
CA GLN A 132 -35.12 -9.71 -2.97
C GLN A 132 -35.46 -8.58 -3.96
N GLU A 133 -36.75 -8.27 -4.15
CA GLU A 133 -37.18 -7.23 -5.10
C GLU A 133 -36.75 -5.83 -4.66
N ARG A 134 -36.86 -5.53 -3.35
CA ARG A 134 -36.41 -4.26 -2.77
C ARG A 134 -34.90 -4.08 -2.95
N LEU A 135 -34.11 -5.10 -2.61
CA LEU A 135 -32.65 -5.04 -2.74
C LEU A 135 -32.22 -4.96 -4.20
N ARG A 136 -32.89 -5.67 -5.12
CA ARG A 136 -32.66 -5.53 -6.56
C ARG A 136 -32.87 -4.10 -7.02
N THR A 137 -33.99 -3.48 -6.64
CA THR A 137 -34.28 -2.08 -6.97
C THR A 137 -33.21 -1.13 -6.45
N LEU A 138 -32.72 -1.35 -5.23
CA LEU A 138 -31.64 -0.54 -4.64
C LEU A 138 -30.31 -0.71 -5.38
N VAL A 139 -29.95 -1.95 -5.75
CA VAL A 139 -28.73 -2.23 -6.52
C VAL A 139 -28.80 -1.57 -7.90
N ASP A 140 -29.94 -1.69 -8.58
CA ASP A 140 -30.14 -1.09 -9.90
C ASP A 140 -30.06 0.44 -9.83
N ARG A 141 -30.69 1.06 -8.82
CA ARG A 141 -30.58 2.51 -8.60
C ARG A 141 -29.16 2.94 -8.23
N PHE A 142 -28.45 2.17 -7.41
CA PHE A 142 -27.06 2.45 -7.05
C PHE A 142 -26.16 2.40 -8.29
N ALA A 143 -26.31 1.37 -9.13
CA ALA A 143 -25.56 1.25 -10.38
C ALA A 143 -25.85 2.44 -11.33
N GLN A 144 -27.12 2.84 -11.46
CA GLN A 144 -27.49 4.03 -12.23
C GLN A 144 -26.82 5.30 -11.69
N LEU A 145 -26.90 5.54 -10.37
CA LEU A 145 -26.30 6.71 -9.73
C LEU A 145 -24.79 6.76 -9.92
N ARG A 146 -24.09 5.62 -9.86
CA ARG A 146 -22.67 5.54 -10.16
C ARG A 146 -22.35 5.93 -11.61
N GLY A 147 -23.19 5.52 -12.56
CA GLY A 147 -23.07 5.96 -13.95
C GLY A 147 -23.36 7.45 -14.15
N GLU A 148 -24.35 7.98 -13.44
CA GLU A 148 -24.65 9.43 -13.44
C GLU A 148 -23.48 10.24 -12.84
N GLU A 149 -22.90 9.77 -11.72
CA GLU A 149 -21.72 10.37 -11.09
C GLU A 149 -20.52 10.42 -12.04
N GLU A 150 -20.22 9.32 -12.74
CA GLU A 150 -19.14 9.27 -13.72
C GLU A 150 -19.38 10.23 -14.89
N ARG A 151 -20.60 10.25 -15.43
CA ARG A 151 -20.98 11.17 -16.52
C ARG A 151 -20.83 12.64 -16.10
N VAL A 152 -21.35 12.99 -14.92
CA VAL A 152 -21.26 14.36 -14.38
C VAL A 152 -19.81 14.73 -14.10
N ALA A 153 -18.98 13.80 -13.60
CA ALA A 153 -17.56 14.06 -13.38
C ALA A 153 -16.83 14.42 -14.69
N VAL A 154 -17.08 13.67 -15.77
CA VAL A 154 -16.53 13.95 -17.10
C VAL A 154 -17.01 15.30 -17.64
N GLU A 155 -18.30 15.59 -17.49
CA GLU A 155 -18.87 16.87 -17.94
C GLU A 155 -18.33 18.06 -17.13
N LEU A 156 -18.14 17.89 -15.82
CA LEU A 156 -17.56 18.89 -14.94
C LEU A 156 -16.10 19.17 -15.31
N GLU A 157 -15.30 18.12 -15.58
CA GLU A 157 -13.91 18.27 -16.04
C GLU A 157 -13.85 19.07 -17.35
N ARG A 158 -14.64 18.68 -18.36
CA ARG A 158 -14.71 19.40 -19.65
C ARG A 158 -15.11 20.87 -19.46
N THR A 159 -16.13 21.13 -18.64
CA THR A 159 -16.61 22.49 -18.35
C THR A 159 -15.54 23.31 -17.62
N ALA A 160 -14.85 22.71 -16.64
CA ALA A 160 -13.79 23.36 -15.88
C ALA A 160 -12.57 23.70 -16.76
N GLU A 161 -12.23 22.85 -17.73
CA GLU A 161 -11.17 23.09 -18.71
C GLU A 161 -11.53 24.24 -19.67
N GLU A 162 -12.77 24.27 -20.16
CA GLU A 162 -13.25 25.36 -21.01
C GLU A 162 -13.25 26.70 -20.24
N LEU A 163 -13.79 26.70 -19.02
CA LEU A 163 -13.76 27.86 -18.13
C LEU A 163 -12.32 28.31 -17.84
N HIS A 164 -11.40 27.36 -17.61
CA HIS A 164 -9.97 27.64 -17.43
C HIS A 164 -9.37 28.35 -18.64
N ARG A 165 -9.59 27.81 -19.84
CA ARG A 165 -9.10 28.39 -21.09
C ARG A 165 -9.63 29.81 -21.28
N SER A 166 -10.94 30.01 -21.17
CA SER A 166 -11.56 31.33 -21.32
C SER A 166 -11.05 32.33 -20.28
N ALA A 167 -10.87 31.91 -19.03
CA ALA A 167 -10.34 32.78 -17.99
C ALA A 167 -8.88 33.16 -18.20
N VAL A 168 -8.06 32.27 -18.79
CA VAL A 168 -6.69 32.59 -19.20
C VAL A 168 -6.71 33.60 -20.35
N ASP A 169 -7.51 33.36 -21.40
CA ASP A 169 -7.58 34.21 -22.59
C ASP A 169 -8.05 35.63 -22.25
N LEU A 170 -9.01 35.77 -21.32
CA LEU A 170 -9.54 37.05 -20.86
C LEU A 170 -8.71 37.69 -19.73
N GLY A 171 -7.73 36.98 -19.16
CA GLY A 171 -6.93 37.48 -18.04
C GLY A 171 -7.71 37.65 -16.73
N VAL A 172 -8.81 36.93 -16.55
CA VAL A 172 -9.68 37.04 -15.36
C VAL A 172 -9.41 35.94 -14.34
N HIS A 173 -9.54 36.28 -13.06
CA HIS A 173 -9.37 35.35 -11.93
C HIS A 173 -10.70 34.95 -11.27
N ARG A 174 -11.70 35.85 -11.31
CA ARG A 174 -13.08 35.64 -10.84
C ARG A 174 -14.01 35.74 -12.04
N VAL A 175 -14.85 34.72 -12.25
CA VAL A 175 -15.79 34.65 -13.38
C VAL A 175 -17.21 34.66 -12.85
N PRO A 176 -17.97 35.75 -13.04
CA PRO A 176 -19.35 35.83 -12.56
C PRO A 176 -20.28 34.97 -13.44
N GLY A 177 -21.07 34.12 -12.79
CA GLY A 177 -22.23 33.45 -13.36
C GLY A 177 -23.54 34.09 -12.88
N SER A 178 -24.67 33.52 -13.29
CA SER A 178 -26.00 34.05 -12.91
C SER A 178 -26.37 33.82 -11.44
N GLY A 179 -25.75 32.86 -10.76
CA GLY A 179 -26.05 32.52 -9.35
C GLY A 179 -24.82 32.30 -8.47
N ALA A 180 -23.61 32.28 -9.05
CA ALA A 180 -22.37 32.05 -8.32
C ALA A 180 -21.21 32.74 -9.03
N ILE A 181 -20.12 32.99 -8.30
CA ILE A 181 -18.85 33.46 -8.85
C ILE A 181 -17.87 32.30 -8.79
N ALA A 182 -17.32 31.91 -9.95
CA ALA A 182 -16.26 30.92 -10.02
C ALA A 182 -14.90 31.58 -9.83
N ILE A 183 -14.13 31.11 -8.84
CA ILE A 183 -12.82 31.62 -8.48
C ILE A 183 -11.76 30.60 -8.88
N ARG A 184 -10.75 31.06 -9.62
CA ARG A 184 -9.73 30.19 -10.18
C ARG A 184 -8.53 30.02 -9.24
N HIS A 185 -8.39 28.86 -8.62
CA HIS A 185 -7.27 28.57 -7.73
C HIS A 185 -6.17 27.79 -8.42
N LYS A 186 -4.93 28.06 -8.01
CA LYS A 186 -3.73 27.36 -8.46
C LYS A 186 -3.20 26.50 -7.32
N GLU A 187 -3.13 25.20 -7.55
CA GLU A 187 -2.40 24.29 -6.69
C GLU A 187 -1.08 23.90 -7.35
N GLU A 188 0.04 24.23 -6.71
CA GLU A 188 1.35 23.77 -7.13
C GLU A 188 1.78 22.60 -6.26
N SER A 189 2.06 21.47 -6.90
CA SER A 189 2.61 20.30 -6.23
C SER A 189 3.90 19.88 -6.92
N TRP A 190 4.87 19.44 -6.12
CA TRP A 190 6.08 18.80 -6.64
C TRP A 190 5.83 17.31 -6.72
N GLN A 191 5.96 16.76 -7.92
CA GLN A 191 5.93 15.32 -8.14
C GLN A 191 7.33 14.80 -8.33
N TYR A 192 7.53 13.55 -7.93
CA TYR A 192 8.84 12.95 -7.80
C TYR A 192 8.81 11.57 -8.44
N PRO A 193 8.92 11.51 -9.79
CA PRO A 193 8.68 10.27 -10.51
C PRO A 193 9.70 9.19 -10.13
N PRO A 194 9.27 7.98 -9.71
CA PRO A 194 10.16 6.91 -9.29
C PRO A 194 11.24 6.54 -10.32
N GLU A 195 10.95 6.67 -11.61
CA GLU A 195 11.87 6.43 -12.72
C GLU A 195 13.02 7.46 -12.81
N ARG A 196 12.82 8.69 -12.32
CA ARG A 196 13.87 9.72 -12.29
C ARG A 196 14.71 9.64 -11.03
N ILE A 197 14.07 9.32 -9.90
CA ILE A 197 14.70 9.35 -8.57
C ILE A 197 15.33 8.01 -8.22
N GLY A 198 14.69 6.91 -8.62
CA GLY A 198 15.14 5.55 -8.36
C GLY A 198 16.61 5.33 -8.73
N PRO A 199 17.08 5.69 -9.94
CA PRO A 199 18.49 5.54 -10.31
C PRO A 199 19.46 6.39 -9.49
N ILE A 200 19.03 7.53 -8.95
CA ILE A 200 19.87 8.38 -8.10
C ILE A 200 20.07 7.69 -6.75
N LEU A 201 18.98 7.21 -6.15
CA LEU A 201 19.01 6.51 -4.86
C LEU A 201 19.68 5.13 -4.96
N GLN A 202 19.53 4.43 -6.09
CA GLN A 202 20.18 3.15 -6.35
C GLN A 202 21.71 3.28 -6.30
N ARG A 203 22.27 4.28 -7.00
CA ARG A 203 23.72 4.53 -7.00
C ARG A 203 24.25 4.96 -5.63
N ALA A 204 23.39 5.54 -4.82
CA ALA A 204 23.67 5.96 -3.46
C ALA A 204 23.49 4.85 -2.41
N GLY A 205 23.01 3.66 -2.82
CA GLY A 205 22.76 2.55 -1.89
C GLY A 205 21.55 2.73 -0.96
N ILE A 206 20.64 3.67 -1.26
CA ILE A 206 19.49 4.04 -0.40
C ILE A 206 18.15 3.95 -1.13
N ARG A 207 18.01 3.01 -2.09
CA ARG A 207 16.81 2.85 -2.92
C ARG A 207 15.57 2.45 -2.12
N ASP A 208 15.78 1.72 -1.03
CA ASP A 208 14.81 1.24 -0.04
C ASP A 208 14.07 2.38 0.67
N ARG A 209 14.68 3.56 0.75
CA ARG A 209 14.06 4.75 1.37
C ARG A 209 12.94 5.39 0.54
N LEU A 210 12.68 4.91 -0.67
CA LEU A 210 11.65 5.43 -1.58
C LEU A 210 10.67 4.31 -1.97
N THR A 211 9.48 4.32 -1.38
CA THR A 211 8.46 3.30 -1.60
C THR A 211 7.61 3.62 -2.83
N SER A 212 7.13 4.86 -2.92
CA SER A 212 6.09 5.26 -3.89
C SER A 212 6.40 6.55 -4.64
N GLY A 213 7.45 7.29 -4.27
CA GLY A 213 7.73 8.59 -4.88
C GLY A 213 6.84 9.72 -4.34
N ARG A 214 6.16 9.49 -3.21
CA ARG A 214 5.32 10.51 -2.58
C ARG A 214 6.17 11.71 -2.12
N PRO A 215 5.65 12.94 -2.19
CA PRO A 215 6.40 14.14 -1.79
C PRO A 215 6.94 14.09 -0.36
N GLU A 216 6.21 13.46 0.56
CA GLU A 216 6.61 13.26 1.96
C GLU A 216 7.85 12.37 2.10
N GLU A 217 7.97 11.31 1.29
CA GLU A 217 9.13 10.41 1.28
C GLU A 217 10.37 11.15 0.78
N VAL A 218 10.21 11.92 -0.30
CA VAL A 218 11.32 12.69 -0.87
C VAL A 218 11.76 13.83 0.04
N ARG A 219 10.82 14.53 0.71
CA ARG A 219 11.17 15.55 1.70
C ARG A 219 12.04 15.00 2.83
N ARG A 220 11.78 13.77 3.28
CA ARG A 220 12.63 13.11 4.30
C ARG A 220 14.04 12.88 3.78
N ILE A 221 14.19 12.36 2.56
CA ILE A 221 15.51 12.15 1.93
C ILE A 221 16.26 13.48 1.76
N VAL A 222 15.60 14.51 1.23
CA VAL A 222 16.22 15.82 0.97
C VAL A 222 16.61 16.54 2.26
N ARG A 223 15.92 16.28 3.38
CA ARG A 223 16.21 16.92 4.68
C ARG A 223 17.14 16.12 5.58
N ASP A 224 17.43 14.87 5.24
CA ASP A 224 18.28 14.01 6.07
C ASP A 224 19.75 14.45 6.01
N PRO A 225 20.36 14.96 7.10
CA PRO A 225 21.74 15.40 7.09
C PRO A 225 22.75 14.25 6.90
N SER A 226 22.36 12.98 7.11
CA SER A 226 23.24 11.83 6.92
C SER A 226 23.43 11.44 5.46
N ILE A 227 22.64 12.01 4.54
CA ILE A 227 22.72 11.73 3.11
C ILE A 227 23.61 12.77 2.43
N ASP A 228 24.48 12.30 1.54
CA ASP A 228 25.40 13.14 0.76
C ASP A 228 24.66 14.37 0.19
N PRO A 229 25.16 15.60 0.42
CA PRO A 229 24.55 16.83 -0.08
C PRO A 229 24.26 16.82 -1.59
N GLU A 230 25.13 16.21 -2.40
CA GLU A 230 24.96 16.12 -3.85
C GLU A 230 23.83 15.16 -4.21
N ILE A 231 23.65 14.07 -3.47
CA ILE A 231 22.52 13.16 -3.66
C ILE A 231 21.21 13.86 -3.30
N ARG A 232 21.16 14.57 -2.16
CA ARG A 232 19.96 15.32 -1.74
C ARG A 232 19.55 16.37 -2.76
N ARG A 233 20.53 17.12 -3.28
CA ARG A 233 20.33 18.10 -4.34
C ARG A 233 19.79 17.45 -5.61
N ARG A 234 20.41 16.39 -6.10
CA ARG A 234 19.96 15.68 -7.31
C ARG A 234 18.55 15.11 -7.17
N VAL A 235 18.19 14.62 -5.99
CA VAL A 235 16.83 14.14 -5.69
C VAL A 235 15.83 15.31 -5.67
N ALA A 236 16.19 16.45 -5.08
CA ALA A 236 15.36 17.65 -5.09
C ALA A 236 15.13 18.16 -6.53
N ASP A 237 16.19 18.20 -7.34
CA ASP A 237 16.20 18.68 -8.73
C ASP A 237 15.46 17.72 -9.70
N ALA A 238 15.31 16.44 -9.32
CA ALA A 238 14.56 15.46 -10.10
C ALA A 238 13.03 15.67 -10.04
N GLY A 239 12.56 16.52 -9.13
CA GLY A 239 11.15 16.88 -9.00
C GLY A 239 10.61 17.59 -10.24
N THR A 240 9.38 17.27 -10.62
CA THR A 240 8.63 17.99 -11.65
C THR A 240 7.53 18.80 -10.97
N ARG A 241 7.50 20.11 -11.23
CA ARG A 241 6.40 20.96 -10.76
C ARG A 241 5.14 20.65 -11.57
N ARG A 242 4.11 20.14 -10.90
CA ARG A 242 2.77 19.99 -11.45
C ARG A 242 1.91 21.14 -10.95
N VAL A 243 1.29 21.84 -11.90
CA VAL A 243 0.29 22.87 -11.61
C VAL A 243 -1.07 22.28 -11.92
N LYS A 244 -1.97 22.28 -10.93
CA LYS A 244 -3.38 21.96 -11.12
C LYS A 244 -4.17 23.24 -10.91
N TRP A 245 -5.08 23.53 -11.82
CA TRP A 245 -6.06 24.59 -11.65
C TRP A 245 -7.38 23.96 -11.22
N TYR A 246 -8.07 24.60 -10.28
CA TYR A 246 -9.41 24.21 -9.87
C TYR A 246 -10.26 25.44 -9.61
N TRP A 247 -11.56 25.21 -9.46
CA TRP A 247 -12.56 26.26 -9.32
C TRP A 247 -13.27 26.12 -7.98
N GLU A 248 -13.37 27.21 -7.23
CA GLU A 248 -14.24 27.35 -6.07
C GLU A 248 -15.46 28.18 -6.47
N LEU A 249 -16.63 27.85 -5.94
CA LEU A 249 -17.86 28.60 -6.19
C LEU A 249 -18.23 29.40 -4.93
N GLU A 250 -18.25 30.72 -5.05
CA GLU A 250 -18.86 31.60 -4.05
C GLU A 250 -20.31 31.90 -4.45
N GLU A 251 -21.26 31.81 -3.51
CA GLU A 251 -22.63 32.28 -3.75
C GLU A 251 -22.60 33.78 -4.06
N SER A 252 -23.29 34.19 -5.12
CA SER A 252 -23.45 35.61 -5.39
C SER A 252 -24.43 36.18 -4.36
N SER A 253 -23.91 36.93 -3.38
CA SER A 253 -24.77 37.82 -2.60
C SER A 253 -25.45 38.76 -3.60
N ARG A 254 -26.76 38.62 -3.78
CA ARG A 254 -27.55 39.59 -4.55
C ARG A 254 -27.29 40.96 -3.90
N ALA A 255 -26.54 41.81 -4.59
CA ALA A 255 -26.60 43.24 -4.32
C ALA A 255 -27.94 43.71 -4.89
N ASP A 256 -28.88 43.98 -3.99
CA ASP A 256 -30.08 44.78 -4.28
C ASP A 256 -29.68 46.17 -4.81
#